data_AF-B8C8T8-F1
#
_entry.id   AF-B8C8T8-F1
#
_cell.length_a   1.000
_cell.length_b   1.000
_cell.length_c   1.000
_cell.angle_alpha   90.00
_cell.angle_beta   90.00
_cell.angle_gamma   90.00
#
_symmetry.space_group_name_H-M   'P 1'
#
loop_
_entity.id
_entity.type
_entity.pdbx_description
1 polymer ?
#
loop_
_entity_poly.entity_id
_entity_poly.type
_entity_poly.pdbx_seq_one_letter_code
_entity_poly.pdbx_strand_id
1 'polypeptide(L)'
;NLEELWLGKNKIERIEGLGKLTKLRRLDVQSNRLTKIENLTSQVDTLEELYLAHNGIDVEGASCETGLALPFTQLNTIDLSRNRLTNSTPFAHLKSLTDLWISGNEIKTFEEVEPLTALTELDGVYLEYNPVASEFEYRKKLAEMIPSLTQIDANMI
;
A
#
# COMPACT_ATOMS: atom_id res chain seq x y z
N ASN A 1 16.72 -15.98 -10.60
CA ASN A 1 15.40 -16.46 -11.05
C ASN A 1 14.40 -16.57 -9.91
N LEU A 2 14.56 -15.82 -8.81
CA LEU A 2 13.55 -15.81 -7.76
C LEU A 2 12.47 -14.80 -8.16
N GLU A 3 11.21 -15.22 -8.12
CA GLU A 3 10.04 -14.39 -8.47
C GLU A 3 9.18 -14.04 -7.25
N GLU A 4 9.24 -14.85 -6.20
CA GLU A 4 8.47 -14.64 -4.98
C GLU A 4 9.37 -14.81 -3.77
N LEU A 5 9.27 -13.88 -2.81
CA LEU A 5 10.06 -13.89 -1.58
C LEU A 5 9.14 -13.69 -0.38
N TRP A 6 9.13 -14.68 0.52
CA TRP A 6 8.26 -14.74 1.69
C TRP A 6 9.10 -14.63 2.96
N LEU A 7 8.99 -13.50 3.66
CA LEU A 7 9.77 -13.15 4.85
C LEU A 7 8.89 -12.78 6.04
N GLY A 8 7.62 -13.17 6.00
CA GLY A 8 6.65 -12.89 7.04
C GLY A 8 7.04 -13.42 8.43
N LYS A 9 6.60 -12.74 9.50
CA LYS A 9 6.77 -13.14 10.91
C LYS A 9 8.24 -13.29 11.35
N ASN A 10 9.06 -12.32 10.99
CA ASN A 10 10.45 -12.23 11.41
C ASN A 10 10.69 -10.99 12.29
N LYS A 11 11.95 -10.58 12.44
CA LYS A 11 12.36 -9.36 13.16
C LYS A 11 13.13 -8.41 12.24
N ILE A 12 12.76 -8.38 10.96
CA ILE A 12 13.44 -7.55 9.96
C ILE A 12 13.11 -6.09 10.24
N GLU A 13 14.16 -5.28 10.42
CA GLU A 13 14.05 -3.84 10.70
C GLU A 13 14.29 -3.00 9.44
N ARG A 14 14.93 -3.57 8.41
CA ARG A 14 15.25 -2.92 7.14
C ARG A 14 15.17 -3.89 5.97
N ILE A 15 14.62 -3.43 4.84
CA ILE A 15 14.68 -4.16 3.58
C ILE A 15 16.08 -3.97 2.99
N GLU A 16 16.83 -5.05 2.77
CA GLU A 16 18.17 -5.00 2.18
C GLU A 16 18.52 -6.31 1.45
N GLY A 17 19.58 -6.26 0.63
CA GLY A 17 20.06 -7.45 -0.09
C GLY A 17 19.24 -7.89 -1.31
N LEU A 18 18.20 -7.14 -1.69
CA LEU A 18 17.31 -7.50 -2.81
C LEU A 18 17.83 -7.10 -4.20
N GLY A 19 18.96 -6.38 -4.30
CA GLY A 19 19.43 -5.79 -5.56
C GLY A 19 19.72 -6.79 -6.70
N LYS A 20 19.96 -8.08 -6.38
CA LYS A 20 20.16 -9.13 -7.40
C LYS A 20 18.86 -9.84 -7.81
N LEU A 21 17.75 -9.57 -7.13
CA LEU A 21 16.46 -10.22 -7.34
C LEU A 21 15.66 -9.47 -8.41
N THR A 22 16.24 -9.27 -9.59
CA THR A 22 15.67 -8.44 -10.66
C THR A 22 14.44 -9.04 -11.34
N LYS A 23 14.03 -10.25 -10.96
CA LYS A 23 12.81 -10.92 -11.44
C LYS A 23 11.74 -11.02 -10.35
N LEU A 24 11.93 -10.36 -9.21
CA LEU A 24 11.02 -10.46 -8.07
C LEU A 24 9.70 -9.75 -8.42
N ARG A 25 8.61 -10.51 -8.38
CA ARG A 25 7.24 -10.07 -8.65
C ARG A 25 6.43 -9.91 -7.38
N ARG A 26 6.69 -10.75 -6.36
CA ARG A 26 6.02 -10.67 -5.06
C ARG A 26 7.01 -10.58 -3.93
N LEU A 27 6.78 -9.63 -3.02
CA LEU A 27 7.55 -9.48 -1.80
C LEU A 27 6.60 -9.43 -0.60
N ASP A 28 6.67 -10.47 0.23
CA ASP A 28 5.99 -10.52 1.52
C ASP A 28 7.01 -10.30 2.65
N VAL A 29 6.82 -9.23 3.41
CA VAL A 29 7.58 -8.90 4.62
C VAL A 29 6.63 -8.57 5.78
N GLN A 30 5.47 -9.23 5.81
CA GLN A 30 4.44 -8.97 6.82
C GLN A 30 4.92 -9.33 8.24
N SER A 31 4.35 -8.70 9.28
CA SER A 31 4.66 -9.01 10.68
C SER A 31 6.16 -8.93 10.98
N ASN A 32 6.77 -7.80 10.65
CA ASN A 32 8.17 -7.48 10.91
C ASN A 32 8.27 -6.20 11.76
N ARG A 33 9.40 -5.48 11.68
CA ARG A 33 9.67 -4.26 12.44
C ARG A 33 10.07 -3.10 11.53
N LEU A 34 9.62 -3.14 10.27
CA LEU A 34 9.92 -2.11 9.30
C LEU A 34 9.26 -0.79 9.72
N THR A 35 9.99 0.31 9.60
CA THR A 35 9.44 1.66 9.73
C THR A 35 9.47 2.41 8.41
N LYS A 36 10.17 1.89 7.39
CA LYS A 36 10.29 2.48 6.06
C LYS A 36 10.24 1.41 4.97
N ILE A 37 9.75 1.79 3.80
CA ILE A 37 9.83 1.01 2.57
C ILE A 37 11.02 1.56 1.80
N GLU A 38 12.05 0.77 1.56
CA GLU A 38 13.29 1.26 0.94
C GLU A 38 14.06 0.14 0.24
N ASN A 39 15.07 0.54 -0.54
CA ASN A 39 15.96 -0.36 -1.27
C ASN A 39 15.24 -1.28 -2.29
N LEU A 40 14.22 -0.75 -2.97
CA LEU A 40 13.45 -1.45 -4.01
C LEU A 40 13.76 -1.00 -5.44
N THR A 41 14.84 -0.23 -5.65
CA THR A 41 15.21 0.34 -6.96
C THR A 41 15.39 -0.72 -8.06
N SER A 42 15.84 -1.93 -7.71
CA SER A 42 16.03 -3.02 -8.68
C SER A 42 14.75 -3.76 -9.08
N GLN A 43 13.61 -3.38 -8.49
CA GLN A 43 12.32 -4.05 -8.61
C GLN A 43 11.22 -3.17 -9.24
N VAL A 44 11.54 -1.93 -9.64
CA VAL A 44 10.55 -0.95 -10.15
C VAL A 44 9.79 -1.45 -11.37
N ASP A 45 10.44 -2.26 -12.22
CA ASP A 45 9.87 -2.79 -13.46
C ASP A 45 9.28 -4.21 -13.30
N THR A 46 9.42 -4.84 -12.14
CA THR A 46 9.06 -6.26 -11.96
C THR A 46 8.13 -6.55 -10.79
N LEU A 47 8.13 -5.74 -9.74
CA LEU A 47 7.27 -5.97 -8.58
C LEU A 47 5.81 -5.68 -8.92
N GLU A 48 4.97 -6.66 -8.65
CA GLU A 48 3.52 -6.64 -8.88
C GLU A 48 2.75 -6.56 -7.56
N GLU A 49 3.26 -7.22 -6.51
CA GLU A 49 2.59 -7.34 -5.22
C GLU A 49 3.57 -7.09 -4.06
N LEU A 50 3.18 -6.23 -3.13
CA LEU A 50 3.98 -5.87 -1.96
C LEU A 50 3.16 -5.97 -0.67
N TYR A 51 3.50 -6.95 0.17
CA TYR A 51 2.81 -7.21 1.43
C TYR A 51 3.67 -6.80 2.64
N LEU A 52 3.20 -5.79 3.37
CA LEU A 52 3.88 -5.10 4.47
C LEU A 52 3.00 -4.96 5.71
N ALA A 53 1.90 -5.71 5.80
CA ALA A 53 0.98 -5.66 6.93
C ALA A 53 1.70 -5.93 8.26
N HIS A 54 1.19 -5.34 9.35
CA HIS A 54 1.75 -5.50 10.70
C HIS A 54 3.23 -5.08 10.80
N ASN A 55 3.53 -3.84 10.41
CA ASN A 55 4.82 -3.19 10.63
C ASN A 55 4.61 -1.87 11.38
N GLY A 56 5.60 -0.98 11.38
CA GLY A 56 5.54 0.35 11.99
C GLY A 56 5.72 1.47 10.96
N ILE A 57 5.30 1.26 9.71
CA ILE A 57 5.50 2.20 8.61
C ILE A 57 4.51 3.35 8.75
N ASP A 58 5.01 4.58 8.73
CA ASP A 58 4.20 5.80 8.66
C ASP A 58 4.26 6.40 7.25
N VAL A 59 3.64 7.57 7.06
CA VAL A 59 3.60 8.27 5.76
C VAL A 59 5.00 8.62 5.25
N GLU A 60 5.91 9.06 6.12
CA GLU A 60 7.30 9.38 5.74
C GLU A 60 8.03 8.11 5.31
N GLY A 61 7.88 7.03 6.08
CA GLY A 61 8.49 5.74 5.78
C GLY A 61 7.97 5.10 4.50
N ALA A 62 6.69 5.28 4.18
CA ALA A 62 6.12 4.84 2.92
C ALA A 62 6.62 5.69 1.74
N SER A 63 6.83 7.00 1.93
CA SER A 63 7.22 7.96 0.88
C SER A 63 8.73 8.03 0.61
N CYS A 64 9.49 7.00 0.96
CA CYS A 64 10.94 6.99 0.79
C CYS A 64 11.35 7.04 -0.70
N GLU A 65 12.36 7.84 -1.03
CA GLU A 65 12.92 8.01 -2.39
C GLU A 65 13.46 6.70 -3.02
N THR A 66 13.79 5.71 -2.20
CA THR A 66 14.23 4.38 -2.66
C THR A 66 13.15 3.29 -2.46
N GLY A 67 11.96 3.70 -2.06
CA GLY A 67 10.77 2.87 -1.82
C GLY A 67 9.62 3.30 -2.74
N LEU A 68 8.42 3.52 -2.20
CA LEU A 68 7.22 3.77 -3.01
C LEU A 68 7.27 5.05 -3.83
N ALA A 69 8.13 6.03 -3.52
CA ALA A 69 8.28 7.23 -4.36
C ALA A 69 8.85 6.92 -5.77
N LEU A 70 9.36 5.70 -5.99
CA LEU A 70 9.84 5.24 -7.29
C LEU A 70 8.68 4.99 -8.27
N PRO A 71 8.95 5.05 -9.60
CA PRO A 71 7.94 4.86 -10.62
C PRO A 71 7.67 3.36 -10.89
N PHE A 72 7.01 2.68 -9.95
CA PHE A 72 6.61 1.29 -10.17
C PHE A 72 5.60 1.18 -11.31
N THR A 73 5.94 0.41 -12.34
CA THR A 73 5.09 0.28 -13.54
C THR A 73 4.13 -0.91 -13.46
N GLN A 74 4.49 -1.95 -12.69
CA GLN A 74 3.75 -3.21 -12.61
C GLN A 74 3.04 -3.43 -11.25
N LEU A 75 3.31 -2.58 -10.26
CA LEU A 75 2.81 -2.72 -8.89
C LEU A 75 1.30 -2.46 -8.85
N ASN A 76 0.54 -3.53 -8.66
CA ASN A 76 -0.93 -3.51 -8.69
C ASN A 76 -1.56 -3.76 -7.31
N THR A 77 -0.86 -4.47 -6.42
CA THR A 77 -1.34 -4.80 -5.08
C THR A 77 -0.38 -4.32 -4.01
N ILE A 78 -0.88 -3.56 -3.03
CA ILE A 78 -0.13 -3.17 -1.84
C ILE A 78 -0.97 -3.47 -0.58
N ASP A 79 -0.35 -4.17 0.37
CA ASP A 79 -0.91 -4.32 1.71
C ASP A 79 -0.04 -3.65 2.77
N LEU A 80 -0.55 -2.56 3.32
CA LEU A 80 -0.01 -1.80 4.44
C LEU A 80 -0.97 -1.81 5.63
N SER A 81 -1.82 -2.83 5.75
CA SER A 81 -2.73 -2.97 6.88
C SER A 81 -1.98 -3.01 8.21
N ARG A 82 -2.54 -2.39 9.26
CA ARG A 82 -1.95 -2.37 10.60
C ARG A 82 -0.54 -1.81 10.62
N ASN A 83 -0.41 -0.61 10.05
CA ASN A 83 0.76 0.26 10.13
C ASN A 83 0.35 1.57 10.83
N ARG A 84 1.02 2.70 10.53
CA ARG A 84 0.80 4.01 11.16
C ARG A 84 0.55 5.12 10.14
N LEU A 85 -0.07 4.78 9.01
CA LEU A 85 -0.40 5.75 7.98
C LEU A 85 -1.46 6.72 8.49
N THR A 86 -1.24 8.02 8.30
CA THR A 86 -2.21 9.07 8.65
C THR A 86 -2.90 9.64 7.42
N ASN A 87 -2.41 9.35 6.21
CA ASN A 87 -3.03 9.71 4.94
C ASN A 87 -2.55 8.80 3.81
N SER A 88 -3.15 8.95 2.62
CA SER A 88 -2.87 8.15 1.43
C SER A 88 -1.90 8.79 0.43
N THR A 89 -1.24 9.90 0.79
CA THR A 89 -0.29 10.59 -0.11
C THR A 89 0.82 9.71 -0.71
N PRO A 90 1.37 8.68 -0.03
CA PRO A 90 2.44 7.86 -0.60
C PRO A 90 2.06 7.09 -1.87
N PHE A 91 0.76 6.94 -2.16
CA PHE A 91 0.27 6.11 -3.25
C PHE A 91 -0.14 6.88 -4.49
N ALA A 92 -0.35 8.20 -4.41
CA ALA A 92 -1.06 9.00 -5.43
C ALA A 92 -0.49 8.91 -6.86
N HIS A 93 0.79 8.57 -7.01
CA HIS A 93 1.47 8.42 -8.29
C HIS A 93 1.51 6.98 -8.84
N LEU A 94 1.11 5.97 -8.07
CA LEU A 94 1.15 4.55 -8.46
C LEU A 94 -0.03 4.17 -9.35
N LYS A 95 -0.03 4.64 -10.60
CA LYS A 95 -1.20 4.55 -11.51
C LYS A 95 -1.63 3.12 -11.88
N SER A 96 -0.77 2.12 -11.70
CA SER A 96 -1.08 0.71 -11.96
C SER A 96 -1.77 0.01 -10.78
N LEU A 97 -1.96 0.70 -9.66
CA LEU A 97 -2.52 0.12 -8.44
C LEU A 97 -4.02 -0.16 -8.60
N THR A 98 -4.41 -1.42 -8.42
CA THR A 98 -5.80 -1.90 -8.46
C THR A 98 -6.33 -2.21 -7.08
N ASP A 99 -5.47 -2.71 -6.18
CA ASP A 99 -5.84 -3.23 -4.87
C ASP A 99 -4.98 -2.59 -3.76
N LEU A 100 -5.61 -1.79 -2.90
CA LEU A 100 -4.94 -1.10 -1.80
C LEU A 100 -5.53 -1.49 -0.44
N TRP A 101 -4.72 -2.14 0.38
CA TRP A 101 -5.10 -2.55 1.73
C TRP A 101 -4.38 -1.67 2.75
N ILE A 102 -5.15 -0.80 3.40
CA ILE A 102 -4.65 0.14 4.42
C ILE A 102 -5.52 0.11 5.68
N SER A 103 -6.20 -1.01 5.93
CA SER A 103 -7.02 -1.21 7.12
C SER A 103 -6.19 -1.16 8.40
N GLY A 104 -6.75 -0.60 9.48
CA GLY A 104 -6.07 -0.53 10.78
C GLY A 104 -4.89 0.43 10.82
N ASN A 105 -4.97 1.53 10.08
CA ASN A 105 -4.05 2.66 10.17
C ASN A 105 -4.71 3.82 10.95
N GLU A 106 -4.19 5.03 10.82
CA GLU A 106 -4.60 6.22 11.57
C GLU A 106 -5.22 7.30 10.67
N ILE A 107 -5.86 6.91 9.56
CA ILE A 107 -6.52 7.82 8.61
C ILE A 107 -7.88 8.26 9.16
N LYS A 108 -8.03 9.55 9.41
CA LYS A 108 -9.15 10.13 10.16
C LYS A 108 -10.20 10.77 9.27
N THR A 109 -9.82 11.39 8.17
CA THR A 109 -10.74 12.21 7.38
C THR A 109 -10.72 11.86 5.90
N PHE A 110 -11.72 12.33 5.16
CA PHE A 110 -11.77 12.14 3.70
C PHE A 110 -10.70 12.96 2.98
N GLU A 111 -10.28 14.10 3.52
CA GLU A 111 -9.15 14.88 3.00
C GLU A 111 -7.84 14.07 3.02
N GLU A 112 -7.66 13.21 4.02
CA GLU A 112 -6.51 12.32 4.13
C GLU A 112 -6.59 11.11 3.17
N VAL A 113 -7.77 10.83 2.61
CA VAL A 113 -8.00 9.80 1.58
C VAL A 113 -7.94 10.38 0.17
N GLU A 114 -8.24 11.67 -0.01
CA GLU A 114 -8.31 12.40 -1.28
C GLU A 114 -7.18 12.10 -2.29
N PRO A 115 -5.91 11.91 -1.88
CA PRO A 115 -4.85 11.55 -2.83
C PRO A 115 -5.12 10.27 -3.65
N LEU A 116 -5.97 9.35 -3.18
CA LEU A 116 -6.37 8.15 -3.92
C LEU A 116 -7.25 8.47 -5.14
N THR A 117 -7.88 9.64 -5.20
CA THR A 117 -8.66 10.09 -6.38
C THR A 117 -7.81 10.18 -7.65
N ALA A 118 -6.48 10.27 -7.49
CA ALA A 118 -5.54 10.27 -8.59
C ALA A 118 -5.33 8.88 -9.22
N LEU A 119 -5.76 7.80 -8.56
CA LEU A 119 -5.57 6.41 -9.01
C LEU A 119 -6.77 5.97 -9.85
N THR A 120 -6.62 6.05 -11.16
CA THR A 120 -7.74 5.81 -12.10
C THR A 120 -8.09 4.34 -12.29
N GLU A 121 -7.16 3.43 -11.99
CA GLU A 121 -7.34 1.98 -12.10
C GLU A 121 -7.66 1.32 -10.74
N LEU A 122 -7.80 2.12 -9.67
CA LEU A 122 -8.05 1.58 -8.33
C LEU A 122 -9.46 0.97 -8.27
N ASP A 123 -9.52 -0.34 -8.08
CA ASP A 123 -10.75 -1.14 -8.08
C ASP A 123 -11.19 -1.50 -6.65
N GLY A 124 -10.22 -1.88 -5.81
CA GLY A 124 -10.43 -2.30 -4.44
C GLY A 124 -9.68 -1.45 -3.43
N VAL A 125 -10.39 -0.93 -2.42
CA VAL A 125 -9.79 -0.27 -1.27
C VAL A 125 -10.31 -0.83 0.06
N TYR A 126 -9.38 -1.08 0.99
CA TYR A 126 -9.67 -1.58 2.33
C TYR A 126 -9.17 -0.58 3.36
N LEU A 127 -10.10 0.04 4.06
CA LEU A 127 -9.89 1.16 4.96
C LEU A 127 -10.54 0.92 6.33
N GLU A 128 -11.16 -0.25 6.55
CA GLU A 128 -11.68 -0.67 7.86
C GLU A 128 -10.67 -0.45 8.99
N TYR A 129 -11.16 -0.19 10.20
CA TYR A 129 -10.32 0.07 11.38
C TYR A 129 -9.42 1.33 11.27
N ASN A 130 -9.67 2.20 10.30
CA ASN A 130 -9.25 3.60 10.36
C ASN A 130 -10.38 4.47 10.95
N PRO A 131 -10.10 5.58 11.64
CA PRO A 131 -11.15 6.44 12.16
C PRO A 131 -12.13 6.97 11.09
N VAL A 132 -11.67 7.21 9.84
CA VAL A 132 -12.54 7.62 8.72
C VAL A 132 -13.65 6.61 8.42
N ALA A 133 -13.44 5.31 8.71
CA ALA A 133 -14.44 4.27 8.46
C ALA A 133 -15.66 4.36 9.40
N SER A 134 -15.58 5.19 10.45
CA SER A 134 -16.72 5.46 11.36
C SER A 134 -17.60 6.64 10.90
N GLU A 135 -17.19 7.34 9.84
CA GLU A 135 -17.93 8.49 9.31
C GLU A 135 -19.28 8.08 8.68
N PHE A 136 -20.25 9.00 8.76
CA PHE A 136 -21.57 8.78 8.16
C PHE A 136 -21.46 8.61 6.64
N GLU A 137 -22.14 7.60 6.10
CA GLU A 137 -22.14 7.21 4.68
C GLU A 137 -20.74 6.95 4.10
N TYR A 138 -19.78 6.50 4.92
CA TYR A 138 -18.38 6.40 4.54
C TYR A 138 -18.11 5.67 3.21
N ARG A 139 -18.69 4.49 2.98
CA ARG A 139 -18.51 3.74 1.71
C ARG A 139 -19.09 4.46 0.50
N LYS A 140 -20.25 5.10 0.67
CA LYS A 140 -20.90 5.87 -0.40
C LYS A 140 -20.06 7.09 -0.76
N LYS A 141 -19.54 7.82 0.23
CA LYS A 141 -18.63 8.95 0.00
C LYS A 141 -17.35 8.52 -0.70
N LEU A 142 -16.76 7.38 -0.31
CA LEU A 142 -15.60 6.83 -1.01
C LEU A 142 -15.91 6.50 -2.48
N ALA A 143 -17.04 5.84 -2.76
CA ALA A 143 -17.47 5.52 -4.12
C ALA A 143 -17.72 6.79 -4.98
N GLU A 144 -18.26 7.85 -4.38
CA GLU A 144 -18.44 9.15 -5.05
C GLU A 144 -17.11 9.87 -5.30
N MET A 145 -16.16 9.78 -4.36
CA MET A 145 -14.84 10.39 -4.48
C MET A 145 -13.91 9.65 -5.46
N ILE A 146 -14.00 8.33 -5.51
CA ILE A 146 -13.12 7.46 -6.31
C ILE A 146 -14.02 6.56 -7.18
N PRO A 147 -14.49 7.07 -8.34
CA PRO A 147 -15.51 6.41 -9.14
C PRO A 147 -15.07 5.10 -9.82
N SER A 148 -13.77 4.78 -9.79
CA SER A 148 -13.22 3.53 -10.33
C SER A 148 -13.45 2.34 -9.41
N LEU A 149 -13.76 2.56 -8.12
CA LEU A 149 -13.92 1.49 -7.14
C LEU A 149 -15.13 0.61 -7.50
N THR A 150 -14.92 -0.70 -7.45
CA THR A 150 -16.01 -1.69 -7.46
C THR A 150 -16.09 -2.46 -6.14
N GLN A 151 -15.06 -2.34 -5.28
CA GLN A 151 -14.98 -3.02 -4.00
C GLN A 151 -14.46 -2.11 -2.88
N ILE A 152 -15.20 -2.07 -1.77
CA ILE A 152 -14.80 -1.36 -0.54
C ILE A 152 -14.95 -2.31 0.65
N ASP A 153 -13.86 -2.51 1.41
CA ASP A 153 -13.87 -3.32 2.64
C ASP A 153 -14.51 -4.70 2.46
N ALA A 154 -14.04 -5.45 1.46
CA ALA A 154 -14.54 -6.76 1.05
C ALA A 154 -16.00 -6.80 0.53
N ASN A 155 -16.67 -5.65 0.37
CA ASN A 155 -18.04 -5.57 -0.16
C ASN A 155 -18.06 -4.92 -1.55
N MET A 156 -18.79 -5.54 -2.48
CA MET A 156 -19.05 -4.95 -3.81
C MET A 156 -19.98 -3.74 -3.68
N ILE A 157 -19.78 -2.71 -4.50
CA ILE A 157 -20.59 -1.48 -4.55
C ILE A 157 -21.30 -1.29 -5.89
#